data_AF-A0A7R9INI4-F1
#
_entry.id   AF-A0A7R9INI4-F1
#
_cell.length_a   1.000
_cell.length_b   1.000
_cell.length_c   1.000
_cell.angle_alpha   90.00
_cell.angle_beta   90.00
_cell.angle_gamma   90.00
#
_symmetry.space_group_name_H-M   'P 1'
#
loop_
_entity.id
_entity.type
_entity.pdbx_description
1 polymer ?
#
loop_
_entity_poly.entity_id
_entity_poly.type
_entity_poly.pdbx_seq_one_letter_code
_entity_poly.pdbx_strand_id
1 'polypeptide(L)'
;VNLLNQLPEVDRTKDRLSEILEDRGLTFLFPLLRIQSELWKQLQADPNPNQFYKWIKENLDPAHHTNPGFINALMTVLVKYITQETTLIEGYDQTTVPDKALQEKEKTLLEKFKLVLQAFLHEKTDLQVTAVYSLQVYCYTLHFPKEEAFLKWKEDISDDYPGKGKALFQVNQWLTWLAEAESEEEEEGDN
;
A
#
# COMPACT_ATOMS: atom_id res chain seq x y z
N VAL A 1 -13.20 10.02 21.37
CA VAL A 1 -14.04 8.80 21.25
C VAL A 1 -13.56 8.02 20.02
N ASN A 2 -13.19 6.75 20.15
CA ASN A 2 -12.85 5.91 19.00
C ASN A 2 -14.15 5.39 18.37
N LEU A 3 -14.59 6.00 17.26
CA LEU A 3 -15.83 5.62 16.58
C LEU A 3 -15.79 4.20 16.01
N LEU A 4 -14.60 3.69 15.67
CA LEU A 4 -14.45 2.32 15.17
C LEU A 4 -14.93 1.32 16.22
N ASN A 5 -14.63 1.57 17.50
CA ASN A 5 -15.05 0.73 18.62
C ASN A 5 -16.56 0.83 18.93
N GLN A 6 -17.27 1.78 18.31
CA GLN A 6 -18.73 1.92 18.41
C GLN A 6 -19.47 1.11 17.35
N LEU A 7 -18.77 0.55 16.36
CA LEU A 7 -19.34 -0.33 15.35
C LEU A 7 -19.43 -1.78 15.87
N PRO A 8 -20.42 -2.56 15.39
CA PRO A 8 -20.43 -4.02 15.55
C PRO A 8 -19.09 -4.61 15.13
N GLU A 9 -18.63 -5.65 15.80
CA GLU A 9 -17.28 -6.19 15.61
C GLU A 9 -16.98 -6.59 14.16
N VAL A 10 -17.99 -7.13 13.46
CA VAL A 10 -17.95 -7.48 12.04
C VAL A 10 -17.78 -6.28 11.09
N ASP A 11 -18.16 -5.08 11.54
CA ASP A 11 -18.13 -3.83 10.79
C ASP A 11 -16.97 -2.91 11.21
N ARG A 12 -16.05 -3.36 12.07
CA ARG A 12 -14.92 -2.56 12.58
C ARG A 12 -13.79 -2.41 11.56
N THR A 13 -14.13 -2.00 10.35
CA THR A 13 -13.18 -1.66 9.29
C THR A 13 -13.25 -0.16 8.98
N LYS A 14 -12.13 0.40 8.50
CA LYS A 14 -12.10 1.82 8.09
C LYS A 14 -13.02 2.09 6.90
N ASP A 15 -13.10 1.14 5.97
CA ASP A 15 -13.98 1.24 4.81
C ASP A 15 -15.45 1.30 5.24
N ARG A 16 -15.86 0.39 6.14
CA ARG A 16 -17.22 0.37 6.66
C ARG A 16 -17.56 1.59 7.50
N LEU A 17 -16.62 2.06 8.32
CA LEU A 17 -16.78 3.33 9.04
C LEU A 17 -16.92 4.50 8.06
N SER A 18 -16.14 4.52 6.97
CA SER A 18 -16.20 5.57 5.94
C SER A 18 -17.57 5.60 5.26
N GLU A 19 -18.10 4.44 4.86
CA GLU A 19 -19.46 4.31 4.28
C GLU A 19 -20.53 4.85 5.24
N ILE A 20 -20.49 4.41 6.52
CA ILE A 20 -21.47 4.84 7.52
C ILE A 20 -21.42 6.36 7.77
N LEU A 21 -20.21 6.94 7.79
CA LEU A 21 -20.04 8.38 7.95
C LEU A 21 -20.54 9.15 6.72
N GLU A 22 -20.38 8.59 5.52
CA GLU A 22 -20.89 9.17 4.27
C GLU A 22 -22.42 9.15 4.24
N ASP A 23 -23.04 8.00 4.51
CA ASP A 23 -24.50 7.83 4.57
C ASP A 23 -25.18 8.77 5.56
N ARG A 24 -24.49 9.13 6.66
CA ARG A 24 -25.00 10.00 7.73
C ARG A 24 -24.55 11.45 7.61
N GLY A 25 -23.78 11.82 6.59
CA GLY A 25 -23.25 13.18 6.44
C GLY A 25 -22.27 13.60 7.54
N LEU A 26 -21.61 12.64 8.18
CA LEU A 26 -20.69 12.82 9.31
C LEU A 26 -19.21 12.72 8.92
N THR A 27 -18.89 12.71 7.63
CA THR A 27 -17.50 12.62 7.11
C THR A 27 -16.59 13.74 7.63
N PHE A 28 -17.14 14.87 8.07
CA PHE A 28 -16.37 15.94 8.72
C PHE A 28 -15.73 15.54 10.05
N LEU A 29 -16.24 14.50 10.73
CA LEU A 29 -15.66 13.97 11.97
C LEU A 29 -14.33 13.26 11.71
N PHE A 30 -14.10 12.80 10.47
CA PHE A 30 -12.90 12.11 10.04
C PHE A 30 -12.40 12.72 8.72
N PRO A 31 -11.87 13.95 8.75
CA PRO A 31 -11.48 14.67 7.55
C PRO A 31 -10.46 13.89 6.71
N LEU A 32 -9.58 13.11 7.34
CA LEU A 32 -8.61 12.26 6.63
C LEU A 32 -9.25 11.08 5.90
N LEU A 33 -10.28 10.44 6.48
CA LEU A 33 -11.04 9.38 5.79
C LEU A 33 -11.80 9.98 4.60
N ARG A 34 -12.39 11.18 4.77
CA ARG A 34 -13.04 11.90 3.69
C ARG A 34 -12.07 12.20 2.55
N ILE A 35 -10.90 12.78 2.87
CA ILE A 35 -9.86 13.09 1.89
C ILE A 35 -9.44 11.83 1.14
N GLN A 36 -9.20 10.72 1.84
CA GLN A 36 -8.82 9.46 1.20
C GLN A 36 -9.91 8.97 0.21
N SER A 37 -11.18 9.02 0.61
CA SER A 37 -12.32 8.65 -0.24
C SER A 37 -12.44 9.56 -1.47
N GLU A 38 -12.31 10.88 -1.30
CA GLU A 38 -12.37 11.85 -2.40
C GLU A 38 -11.21 11.67 -3.38
N LEU A 39 -9.98 11.47 -2.89
CA LEU A 39 -8.81 11.18 -3.73
C LEU A 39 -9.01 9.89 -4.54
N TRP A 40 -9.56 8.85 -3.91
CA TRP A 40 -9.86 7.59 -4.58
C TRP A 40 -10.88 7.76 -5.70
N LYS A 41 -12.00 8.45 -5.43
CA LYS A 41 -13.03 8.76 -6.44
C LYS A 41 -12.44 9.55 -7.61
N GLN A 42 -11.55 10.51 -7.33
CA GLN A 42 -10.93 11.31 -8.39
C GLN A 42 -10.01 10.47 -9.29
N LEU A 43 -9.21 9.55 -8.73
CA LEU A 43 -8.38 8.64 -9.52
C LEU A 43 -9.20 7.69 -10.39
N GLN A 44 -10.32 7.19 -9.88
CA GLN A 44 -11.24 6.33 -10.63
C GLN A 44 -11.92 7.09 -11.78
N ALA A 45 -12.23 8.37 -11.60
CA ALA A 45 -12.87 9.20 -12.61
C ALA A 45 -11.90 9.66 -13.71
N ASP A 46 -10.69 10.10 -13.34
CA ASP A 46 -9.65 10.49 -14.29
C ASP A 46 -8.23 10.22 -13.72
N PRO A 47 -7.56 9.13 -14.17
CA PRO A 47 -6.22 8.77 -13.70
C PRO A 47 -5.10 9.57 -14.39
N ASN A 48 -5.39 10.78 -14.87
CA ASN A 48 -4.39 11.72 -15.36
C ASN A 48 -3.67 12.43 -14.18
N PRO A 49 -2.35 12.28 -14.01
CA PRO A 49 -1.61 12.87 -12.87
C PRO A 49 -1.68 14.39 -12.80
N ASN A 50 -1.74 15.08 -13.94
CA ASN A 50 -1.81 16.53 -13.97
C ASN A 50 -3.19 17.02 -13.50
N GLN A 51 -4.26 16.34 -13.93
CA GLN A 51 -5.61 16.64 -13.46
C GLN A 51 -5.79 16.25 -11.99
N PHE A 52 -5.24 15.11 -11.57
CA PHE A 52 -5.26 14.68 -10.18
C PHE A 52 -4.52 15.68 -9.27
N TYR A 53 -3.30 16.10 -9.65
CA TYR A 53 -2.55 17.13 -8.94
C TYR A 53 -3.31 18.46 -8.86
N LYS A 54 -3.86 18.91 -10.00
CA LYS A 54 -4.66 20.13 -10.06
C LYS A 54 -5.86 20.06 -9.14
N TRP A 55 -6.60 18.94 -9.17
CA TRP A 55 -7.75 18.72 -8.31
C TRP A 55 -7.39 18.81 -6.83
N ILE A 56 -6.28 18.18 -6.41
CA ILE A 56 -5.78 18.28 -5.02
C ILE A 56 -5.57 19.74 -4.63
N LYS A 57 -4.90 20.51 -5.49
CA LYS A 57 -4.57 21.92 -5.23
C LYS A 57 -5.79 22.84 -5.17
N GLU A 58 -6.86 22.50 -5.87
CA GLU A 58 -8.10 23.30 -5.93
C GLU A 58 -9.10 22.94 -4.84
N ASN A 59 -9.11 21.68 -4.37
CA ASN A 59 -10.15 21.17 -3.48
C ASN A 59 -9.69 20.94 -2.05
N LEU A 60 -8.38 20.85 -1.79
CA LEU A 60 -7.84 20.70 -0.44
C LEU A 60 -7.17 22.00 0.04
N ASP A 61 -7.43 22.35 1.30
CA ASP A 61 -6.76 23.48 1.95
C ASP A 61 -5.23 23.26 1.94
N PRO A 62 -4.42 24.26 1.56
CA PRO A 62 -2.97 24.20 1.62
C PRO A 62 -2.39 23.70 2.96
N ALA A 63 -3.06 23.94 4.08
CA ALA A 63 -2.68 23.44 5.39
C ALA A 63 -2.66 21.91 5.49
N HIS A 64 -3.44 21.21 4.66
CA HIS A 64 -3.44 19.75 4.62
C HIS A 64 -2.27 19.16 3.82
N HIS A 65 -1.64 19.92 2.92
CA HIS A 65 -0.55 19.40 2.06
C HIS A 65 0.73 19.01 2.82
N THR A 66 0.87 19.47 4.06
CA THR A 66 1.98 19.10 4.96
C THR A 66 1.53 18.18 6.10
N ASN A 67 0.26 17.75 6.10
CA ASN A 67 -0.27 16.86 7.12
C ASN A 67 0.15 15.40 6.83
N PRO A 68 0.76 14.68 7.79
CA PRO A 68 1.12 13.28 7.62
C PRO A 68 -0.06 12.36 7.23
N GLY A 69 -1.25 12.63 7.75
CA GLY A 69 -2.47 11.90 7.40
C GLY A 69 -2.88 12.08 5.94
N PHE A 70 -2.68 13.27 5.37
CA PHE A 70 -2.88 13.49 3.93
C PHE A 70 -1.88 12.69 3.11
N ILE A 71 -0.60 12.69 3.49
CA ILE A 71 0.43 11.90 2.80
C ILE A 71 0.12 10.40 2.87
N ASN A 72 -0.37 9.92 4.01
CA ASN A 72 -0.82 8.54 4.15
C ASN A 72 -1.98 8.21 3.21
N ALA A 73 -3.00 9.06 3.16
CA ALA A 73 -4.12 8.90 2.24
C ALA A 73 -3.64 8.89 0.78
N LEU A 74 -2.82 9.87 0.38
CA LEU A 74 -2.28 10.01 -0.98
C LEU A 74 -1.46 8.79 -1.41
N MET A 75 -0.54 8.31 -0.56
CA MET A 75 0.26 7.12 -0.85
C MET A 75 -0.64 5.89 -0.97
N THR A 76 -1.58 5.71 -0.05
CA THR A 76 -2.49 4.56 -0.05
C THR A 76 -3.31 4.49 -1.32
N VAL A 77 -3.92 5.60 -1.76
CA VAL A 77 -4.76 5.60 -2.97
C VAL A 77 -3.94 5.40 -4.25
N LEU A 78 -2.72 5.96 -4.33
CA LEU A 78 -1.86 5.79 -5.50
C LEU A 78 -1.35 4.36 -5.61
N VAL A 79 -0.83 3.78 -4.53
CA VAL A 79 -0.36 2.38 -4.55
C VAL A 79 -1.53 1.42 -4.79
N LYS A 80 -2.70 1.69 -4.19
CA LYS A 80 -3.92 0.93 -4.45
C LYS A 80 -4.31 0.96 -5.92
N TYR A 81 -4.37 2.15 -6.53
CA TYR A 81 -4.69 2.29 -7.94
C TYR A 81 -3.70 1.54 -8.83
N ILE A 82 -2.40 1.73 -8.59
CA ILE A 82 -1.34 1.13 -9.39
C ILE A 82 -1.44 -0.40 -9.32
N THR A 83 -1.52 -0.96 -8.12
CA THR A 83 -1.57 -2.42 -7.92
C THR A 83 -2.86 -3.04 -8.47
N GLN A 84 -4.01 -2.37 -8.36
CA GLN A 84 -5.26 -2.85 -8.98
C GLN A 84 -5.22 -2.84 -10.51
N GLU A 85 -4.41 -1.96 -11.11
CA GLU A 85 -4.14 -1.96 -12.54
C GLU A 85 -3.07 -2.99 -12.95
N THR A 86 -2.38 -3.61 -12.01
CA THR A 86 -1.23 -4.50 -12.27
C THR A 86 -1.35 -5.82 -11.51
N THR A 87 -0.67 -5.93 -10.38
CA THR A 87 -0.39 -7.15 -9.62
C THR A 87 -1.59 -7.67 -8.82
N LEU A 88 -2.64 -6.85 -8.68
CA LEU A 88 -3.89 -7.15 -7.99
C LEU A 88 -5.12 -7.01 -8.91
N ILE A 89 -4.93 -7.10 -10.22
CA ILE A 89 -6.06 -7.13 -11.15
C ILE A 89 -6.94 -8.37 -10.89
N GLU A 90 -8.24 -8.24 -11.09
CA GLU A 90 -9.20 -9.30 -10.83
C GLU A 90 -8.88 -10.57 -11.65
N GLY A 91 -8.85 -11.72 -10.99
CA GLY A 91 -8.54 -13.01 -11.61
C GLY A 91 -7.04 -13.29 -11.81
N TYR A 92 -6.14 -12.40 -11.38
CA TYR A 92 -4.70 -12.66 -11.40
C TYR A 92 -4.26 -13.54 -10.23
N ASP A 93 -3.45 -14.56 -10.52
CA ASP A 93 -2.87 -15.44 -9.51
C ASP A 93 -1.69 -14.75 -8.79
N GLN A 94 -1.97 -14.25 -7.59
CA GLN A 94 -1.02 -13.53 -6.76
C GLN A 94 0.10 -14.41 -6.17
N THR A 95 0.08 -15.73 -6.39
CA THR A 95 1.19 -16.65 -6.00
C THR A 95 2.28 -16.69 -7.08
N THR A 96 1.95 -16.27 -8.30
CA THR A 96 2.88 -16.28 -9.42
C THR A 96 3.68 -14.97 -9.50
N VAL A 97 4.92 -15.07 -9.96
CA VAL A 97 5.76 -13.89 -10.20
C VAL A 97 5.15 -13.08 -11.34
N PRO A 98 4.89 -11.77 -11.15
CA PRO A 98 4.46 -10.87 -12.22
C PRO A 98 5.34 -11.02 -13.46
N ASP A 99 4.72 -11.19 -14.63
CA ASP A 99 5.48 -11.23 -15.88
C ASP A 99 6.16 -9.87 -16.16
N LYS A 100 7.13 -9.86 -17.09
CA LYS A 100 7.88 -8.63 -17.41
C LYS A 100 6.99 -7.50 -17.92
N ALA A 101 5.88 -7.81 -18.59
CA ALA A 101 4.97 -6.79 -19.10
C ALA A 101 4.22 -6.11 -17.96
N LEU A 102 3.79 -6.88 -16.96
CA LEU A 102 3.12 -6.38 -15.77
C LEU A 102 4.06 -5.55 -14.89
N GLN A 103 5.30 -6.00 -14.71
CA GLN A 103 6.34 -5.24 -14.00
C GLN A 103 6.63 -3.90 -14.68
N GLU A 104 6.78 -3.88 -16.01
CA GLU A 104 7.02 -2.64 -16.76
C GLU A 104 5.79 -1.71 -16.73
N LYS A 105 4.57 -2.25 -16.77
CA LYS A 105 3.33 -1.50 -16.59
C LYS A 105 3.30 -0.82 -15.22
N GLU A 106 3.60 -1.56 -14.15
CA GLU A 106 3.64 -1.04 -12.78
C GLU A 106 4.68 0.07 -12.61
N LYS A 107 5.88 -0.15 -13.13
CA LYS A 107 6.95 0.84 -13.16
C LYS A 107 6.53 2.10 -13.92
N THR A 108 5.94 1.95 -15.10
CA THR A 108 5.46 3.08 -15.91
C THR A 108 4.38 3.89 -15.17
N LEU A 109 3.46 3.22 -14.47
CA LEU A 109 2.44 3.89 -13.67
C LEU A 109 3.05 4.63 -12.47
N LEU A 110 4.02 4.03 -11.78
CA LEU A 110 4.77 4.70 -10.71
C LEU A 110 5.51 5.94 -11.23
N GLU A 111 6.20 5.85 -12.36
CA GLU A 111 6.88 6.98 -13.00
C GLU A 111 5.91 8.08 -13.39
N LYS A 112 4.72 7.71 -13.88
CA LYS A 112 3.65 8.64 -14.24
C LYS A 112 3.13 9.46 -13.04
N PHE A 113 3.02 8.86 -11.85
CA PHE A 113 2.60 9.56 -10.62
C PHE A 113 3.74 10.16 -9.80
N LYS A 114 5.00 9.88 -10.16
CA LYS A 114 6.20 10.39 -9.48
C LYS A 114 6.17 11.91 -9.27
N LEU A 115 5.79 12.68 -10.29
CA LEU A 115 5.77 14.14 -10.19
C LEU A 115 4.73 14.65 -9.18
N VAL A 116 3.60 13.95 -9.04
CA VAL A 116 2.58 14.29 -8.03
C VAL A 116 3.15 14.05 -6.62
N LEU A 117 3.77 12.90 -6.39
CA LEU A 117 4.42 12.58 -5.12
C LEU A 117 5.53 13.58 -4.78
N GLN A 118 6.40 13.89 -5.75
CA GLN A 118 7.47 14.87 -5.57
C GLN A 118 6.93 16.25 -5.20
N ALA A 119 5.81 16.68 -5.78
CA ALA A 119 5.22 17.98 -5.47
C ALA A 119 4.82 18.13 -3.98
N PHE A 120 4.53 17.02 -3.28
CA PHE A 120 4.18 17.05 -1.87
C PHE A 120 5.34 16.64 -0.93
N LEU A 121 6.27 15.80 -1.40
CA LEU A 121 7.31 15.16 -0.59
C LEU A 121 8.72 15.73 -0.77
N HIS A 122 8.99 16.50 -1.83
CA HIS A 122 10.34 17.01 -2.10
C HIS A 122 10.88 17.83 -0.92
N GLU A 123 12.12 17.56 -0.53
CA GLU A 123 12.84 18.18 0.61
C GLU A 123 12.17 18.05 1.99
N LYS A 124 11.13 17.21 2.13
CA LYS A 124 10.39 17.01 3.38
C LYS A 124 10.60 15.59 3.91
N THR A 125 11.75 15.36 4.55
CA THR A 125 12.16 14.03 5.05
C THR A 125 11.09 13.38 5.92
N ASP A 126 10.46 14.10 6.84
CA ASP A 126 9.43 13.53 7.73
C ASP A 126 8.19 13.04 6.96
N LEU A 127 7.83 13.73 5.87
CA LEU A 127 6.73 13.30 5.00
C LEU A 127 7.14 12.14 4.11
N GLN A 128 8.41 12.07 3.69
CA GLN A 128 8.94 10.90 2.98
C GLN A 128 8.92 9.65 3.87
N VAL A 129 9.32 9.79 5.14
CA VAL A 129 9.22 8.71 6.14
C VAL A 129 7.76 8.29 6.33
N THR A 130 6.83 9.26 6.41
CA THR A 130 5.39 8.97 6.46
C THR A 130 4.91 8.20 5.23
N ALA A 131 5.39 8.56 4.03
CA ALA A 131 5.05 7.86 2.80
C ALA A 131 5.54 6.40 2.81
N VAL A 132 6.74 6.15 3.32
CA VAL A 132 7.29 4.79 3.49
C VAL A 132 6.45 3.99 4.47
N TYR A 133 6.08 4.55 5.63
CA TYR A 133 5.18 3.87 6.58
C TYR A 133 3.83 3.54 5.96
N SER A 134 3.32 4.42 5.09
CA SER A 134 2.04 4.21 4.42
C SER A 134 2.11 3.05 3.42
N LEU A 135 3.21 2.96 2.67
CA LEU A 135 3.50 1.82 1.80
C LEU A 135 3.64 0.52 2.61
N GLN A 136 4.38 0.56 3.73
CA GLN A 136 4.54 -0.59 4.62
C GLN A 136 3.18 -1.10 5.11
N VAL A 137 2.32 -0.22 5.61
CA VAL A 137 0.98 -0.60 6.08
C VAL A 137 0.15 -1.17 4.94
N TYR A 138 0.21 -0.57 3.75
CA TYR A 138 -0.50 -1.08 2.57
C TYR A 138 -0.06 -2.51 2.21
N CYS A 139 1.25 -2.75 2.10
CA CYS A 139 1.78 -4.09 1.85
C CYS A 139 1.37 -5.08 2.96
N TYR A 140 1.45 -4.66 4.23
CA TYR A 140 1.01 -5.49 5.36
C TYR A 140 -0.47 -5.88 5.25
N THR A 141 -1.36 -4.96 4.85
CA THR A 141 -2.79 -5.27 4.64
C THR A 141 -3.05 -6.26 3.51
N LEU A 142 -2.07 -6.46 2.61
CA LEU A 142 -2.12 -7.44 1.53
C LEU A 142 -1.37 -8.73 1.87
N HIS A 143 -0.97 -8.92 3.13
CA HIS A 143 -0.13 -10.04 3.55
C HIS A 143 1.18 -10.14 2.74
N PHE A 144 1.75 -8.99 2.35
CA PHE A 144 2.97 -8.89 1.58
C PHE A 144 4.14 -8.32 2.43
N PRO A 145 5.38 -8.84 2.27
CA PRO A 145 5.79 -9.91 1.37
C PRO A 145 5.29 -11.28 1.82
N LYS A 146 4.88 -12.12 0.86
CA LYS A 146 4.56 -13.52 1.11
C LYS A 146 5.83 -14.29 1.49
N GLU A 147 5.66 -15.35 2.25
CA GLU A 147 6.72 -16.31 2.59
C GLU A 147 7.55 -16.74 1.37
N GLU A 148 6.90 -17.16 0.30
CA GLU A 148 7.54 -17.56 -0.96
C GLU A 148 8.45 -16.47 -1.55
N ALA A 149 8.14 -15.19 -1.33
CA ALA A 149 8.98 -14.09 -1.81
C ALA A 149 10.30 -14.00 -1.02
N PHE A 150 10.27 -14.30 0.27
CA PHE A 150 11.46 -14.37 1.11
C PHE A 150 12.33 -15.57 0.75
N LEU A 151 11.72 -16.72 0.47
CA LEU A 151 12.44 -17.92 0.01
C LEU A 151 13.07 -17.70 -1.37
N LYS A 152 12.33 -17.14 -2.34
CA LYS A 152 12.89 -16.77 -3.65
C LYS A 152 14.00 -15.73 -3.53
N TRP A 153 13.87 -14.74 -2.65
CA TRP A 153 14.95 -13.78 -2.39
C TRP A 153 16.19 -14.47 -1.81
N LYS A 154 16.02 -15.45 -0.91
CA LYS A 154 17.11 -16.27 -0.36
C LYS A 154 17.88 -17.02 -1.45
N GLU A 155 17.18 -17.56 -2.43
CA GLU A 155 17.74 -18.40 -3.51
C GLU A 155 18.27 -17.61 -4.70
N ASP A 156 17.77 -16.40 -4.93
CA ASP A 156 18.19 -15.58 -6.07
C ASP A 156 19.70 -15.28 -6.03
N ILE A 157 20.35 -15.27 -7.19
CA ILE A 157 21.80 -15.08 -7.33
C ILE A 157 22.16 -13.77 -8.03
N SER A 158 21.17 -12.91 -8.31
CA SER A 158 21.41 -11.59 -8.92
C SER A 158 22.38 -10.75 -8.07
N ASP A 159 23.31 -10.09 -8.75
CA ASP A 159 24.24 -9.10 -8.20
C ASP A 159 23.78 -7.65 -8.45
N ASP A 160 22.57 -7.45 -8.97
CA ASP A 160 21.97 -6.14 -9.23
C ASP A 160 21.82 -5.29 -7.95
N TYR A 161 21.79 -5.95 -6.79
CA TYR A 161 21.57 -5.32 -5.47
C TYR A 161 22.74 -5.62 -4.52
N PRO A 162 23.61 -4.64 -4.22
CA PRO A 162 24.78 -4.87 -3.38
C PRO A 162 24.40 -5.18 -1.93
N GLY A 163 25.22 -6.00 -1.26
CA GLY A 163 25.08 -6.29 0.17
C GLY A 163 24.16 -7.46 0.53
N LYS A 164 23.59 -8.15 -0.47
CA LYS A 164 22.71 -9.32 -0.27
C LYS A 164 23.30 -10.39 0.66
N GLY A 165 24.57 -10.76 0.49
CA GLY A 165 25.20 -11.75 1.37
C GLY A 165 25.26 -11.36 2.85
N LYS A 166 25.44 -10.06 3.15
CA LYS A 166 25.38 -9.56 4.54
C LYS A 166 23.96 -9.54 5.09
N ALA A 167 22.98 -9.21 4.25
CA ALA A 167 21.56 -9.26 4.62
C ALA A 167 21.14 -10.71 4.92
N LEU A 168 21.48 -11.65 4.02
CA LEU A 168 21.22 -13.08 4.22
C LEU A 168 21.83 -13.59 5.52
N PHE A 169 23.08 -13.23 5.83
CA PHE A 169 23.69 -13.62 7.09
C PHE A 169 22.90 -13.19 8.33
N GLN A 170 22.24 -12.03 8.29
CA GLN A 170 21.44 -11.52 9.41
C GLN A 170 20.08 -12.21 9.53
N VAL A 171 19.44 -12.56 8.42
CA VAL A 171 18.06 -13.09 8.42
C VAL A 171 17.97 -14.59 8.18
N ASN A 172 19.08 -15.29 7.92
CA ASN A 172 19.07 -16.70 7.54
C ASN A 172 18.41 -17.59 8.61
N GLN A 173 18.63 -17.31 9.90
CA GLN A 173 18.01 -18.09 10.97
C GLN A 173 16.48 -17.96 10.96
N TRP A 174 15.97 -16.74 10.75
CA TRP A 174 14.53 -16.49 10.61
C TRP A 174 13.97 -17.15 9.35
N LEU A 175 14.68 -17.07 8.22
CA LEU A 175 14.27 -17.72 6.97
C LEU A 175 14.28 -19.25 7.02
N THR A 176 15.20 -19.85 7.78
CA THR A 176 15.22 -21.29 8.01
C THR A 176 14.04 -21.71 8.88
N TRP A 177 13.77 -20.99 9.97
CA TRP A 177 12.59 -21.23 10.79
C TRP A 177 11.28 -21.11 9.99
N LEU A 178 11.18 -20.09 9.13
CA LEU A 178 10.02 -19.88 8.27
C LEU A 178 9.72 -21.13 7.41
N ALA A 179 10.76 -21.63 6.71
CA ALA A 179 10.65 -22.82 5.87
C ALA A 179 10.40 -24.13 6.63
N GLU A 180 10.85 -24.23 7.89
CA GLU A 180 10.65 -25.42 8.73
C GLU A 180 9.25 -25.43 9.37
N ALA A 181 8.70 -24.27 9.71
CA ALA A 181 7.38 -24.16 10.35
C ALA A 181 6.23 -24.68 9.46
N GLU A 182 6.30 -24.47 8.13
CA GLU A 182 5.31 -25.05 7.20
C GLU A 182 5.39 -26.59 7.15
N SER A 183 6.59 -27.16 7.26
CA SER A 183 6.77 -28.62 7.19
C SER A 183 6.21 -29.38 8.39
N GLU A 184 6.05 -28.71 9.54
CA GLU A 184 5.48 -29.30 10.76
C GLU A 184 3.95 -29.25 10.77
N GLU A 185 3.32 -28.23 10.15
CA GLU A 185 1.85 -28.10 10.07
C GLU A 185 1.22 -29.11 9.09
N GLU A 186 1.95 -29.58 8.07
CA GLU A 186 1.48 -30.63 7.14
C GLU A 186 1.44 -32.04 7.78
N GLU A 187 2.23 -32.30 8.83
CA GLU A 187 2.28 -33.61 9.51
C GLU A 187 1.17 -33.81 10.56
N GLU A 188 0.51 -32.75 11.03
CA GLU A 188 -0.56 -32.85 12.06
C GLU A 188 -1.99 -33.06 11.47
N GLY A 189 -2.15 -33.03 10.14
CA GLY A 189 -3.44 -33.16 9.45
C GLY A 189 -3.91 -34.59 9.13
N ASP A 190 -3.12 -35.62 9.45
CA ASP A 190 -3.35 -37.00 9.00
C ASP A 190 -3.46 -38.01 10.16
N ASN A 191 -4.13 -37.63 11.27
CA ASN A 191 -4.39 -38.50 12.42
C ASN A 191 -5.86 -38.47 12.90
#